data_AF-A0A660C9P7-F1
#
_entry.id   AF-A0A660C9P7-F1
#
_cell.length_a   1.000
_cell.length_b   1.000
_cell.length_c   1.000
_cell.angle_alpha   90.00
_cell.angle_beta   90.00
_cell.angle_gamma   90.00
#
_symmetry.space_group_name_H-M   'P 1'
#
loop_
_entity.id
_entity.type
_entity.pdbx_description
1 polymer ?
#
loop_
_entity_poly.entity_id
_entity_poly.type
_entity_poly.pdbx_seq_one_letter_code
_entity_poly.pdbx_strand_id
1 'polypeptide(L)'
;MSEVPELDQVAYARRRLAAHARLPLGYWVFYGVALVALAGLPLWTSWLGAADHPLVSWGVAALGIASAGYSWNRRRRTGVHLPKRIGAYPSARPWWLAGLALTLAGFGAIFTLVAQDLRPVAYGVLPVVAIAVFALQLKTRSAMERDLQEGRVRP
;
A
#
# COMPACT_ATOMS: atom_id res chain seq x y z
N MET A 1 17.50 14.45 37.72
CA MET A 1 18.46 13.66 36.92
C MET A 1 17.70 12.43 36.44
N SER A 2 17.62 12.19 35.13
CA SER A 2 16.81 11.07 34.61
C SER A 2 17.50 9.74 34.93
N GLU A 3 16.89 8.94 35.81
CA GLU A 3 17.42 7.65 36.29
C GLU A 3 17.39 6.51 35.24
N VAL A 4 17.22 6.83 33.96
CA VAL A 4 17.15 5.84 32.88
C VAL A 4 18.39 6.01 31.98
N PRO A 5 19.20 4.95 31.78
CA PRO A 5 20.37 5.00 30.90
C PRO A 5 19.99 5.54 29.52
N GLU A 6 20.85 6.36 28.89
CA GLU A 6 20.57 6.98 27.58
C GLU A 6 20.15 5.95 26.50
N LEU A 7 20.72 4.74 26.55
CA LEU A 7 20.37 3.63 25.68
C LEU A 7 18.90 3.19 25.81
N ASP A 8 18.37 3.17 27.02
CA ASP A 8 16.97 2.82 27.30
C ASP A 8 16.01 3.94 26.87
N GLN A 9 16.44 5.21 26.96
CA GLN A 9 15.68 6.35 26.44
C GLN A 9 15.56 6.29 24.91
N VAL A 10 16.64 5.94 24.22
CA VAL A 10 16.65 5.78 22.76
C VAL A 10 15.79 4.58 22.33
N ALA A 11 15.88 3.45 23.03
CA ALA A 11 15.04 2.28 22.76
C ALA A 11 13.54 2.59 22.98
N TYR A 12 13.22 3.32 24.05
CA TYR A 12 11.86 3.78 24.34
C TYR A 12 11.33 4.74 23.26
N ALA A 13 12.14 5.69 22.82
CA ALA A 13 11.78 6.63 21.75
C ALA A 13 11.51 5.90 20.42
N ARG A 14 12.34 4.90 20.06
CA ARG A 14 12.14 4.06 18.86
C ARG A 14 10.84 3.27 18.92
N ARG A 15 10.53 2.66 20.07
CA ARG A 15 9.26 1.93 20.28
C ARG A 15 8.06 2.86 20.15
N ARG A 16 8.14 4.07 20.71
CA ARG A 16 7.08 5.08 20.61
C ARG A 16 6.89 5.59 19.18
N LEU A 17 7.96 5.75 18.42
CA LEU A 17 7.90 6.09 16.98
C LEU A 17 7.29 4.94 16.15
N ALA A 18 7.67 3.70 16.41
CA ALA A 18 7.11 2.52 15.75
C ALA A 18 5.59 2.38 15.98
N ALA A 19 5.10 2.71 17.18
CA ALA A 19 3.67 2.74 17.48
C ALA A 19 2.89 3.73 16.59
N HIS A 20 3.50 4.87 16.24
CA HIS A 20 2.89 5.86 15.32
C HIS A 20 2.94 5.43 13.85
N ALA A 21 3.80 4.46 13.50
CA ALA A 21 3.84 3.89 12.15
C ALA A 21 2.61 3.01 11.86
N ARG A 22 2.00 2.39 12.88
CA ARG A 22 0.81 1.54 12.74
C ARG A 22 -0.35 2.29 12.11
N LEU A 23 -0.98 1.64 11.13
CA LEU A 23 -2.13 2.17 10.40
C LEU A 23 -3.42 1.60 11.01
N PRO A 24 -4.48 2.43 11.14
CA PRO A 24 -5.76 1.96 11.67
C PRO A 24 -6.38 0.91 10.74
N LEU A 25 -7.20 0.01 11.29
CA LEU A 25 -7.88 -1.03 10.53
C LEU A 25 -8.64 -0.46 9.32
N GLY A 26 -9.32 0.68 9.50
CA GLY A 26 -10.05 1.35 8.42
C GLY A 26 -9.18 1.66 7.21
N TYR A 27 -7.92 2.06 7.39
CA TYR A 27 -6.99 2.29 6.27
C TYR A 27 -6.79 1.01 5.45
N TRP A 28 -6.64 -0.13 6.12
CA TRP A 28 -6.43 -1.42 5.45
C TRP A 28 -7.67 -1.87 4.68
N VAL A 29 -8.86 -1.66 5.24
CA VAL A 29 -10.13 -1.92 4.54
C VAL A 29 -10.22 -1.05 3.28
N PHE A 30 -10.01 0.27 3.39
CA PHE A 30 -10.02 1.16 2.24
C PHE A 30 -8.95 0.81 1.20
N TYR A 31 -7.77 0.40 1.64
CA TYR A 31 -6.68 -0.03 0.75
C TYR A 31 -7.03 -1.31 -0.01
N GLY A 32 -7.67 -2.29 0.65
CA GLY A 32 -8.16 -3.50 -0.01
C GLY A 32 -9.21 -3.19 -1.08
N VAL A 33 -10.17 -2.33 -0.77
CA VAL A 33 -11.18 -1.87 -1.73
C VAL A 33 -10.53 -1.16 -2.91
N ALA A 34 -9.57 -0.27 -2.66
CA ALA A 34 -8.81 0.42 -3.69
C ALA A 34 -8.04 -0.55 -4.60
N LEU A 35 -7.43 -1.59 -4.05
CA LEU A 35 -6.72 -2.62 -4.81
C LEU A 35 -7.66 -3.36 -5.77
N VAL A 36 -8.83 -3.80 -5.29
CA VAL A 36 -9.82 -4.48 -6.13
C VAL A 36 -10.34 -3.56 -7.22
N ALA A 37 -10.65 -2.30 -6.88
CA ALA A 37 -11.11 -1.31 -7.84
C ALA A 37 -10.08 -1.07 -8.96
N LEU A 38 -8.81 -0.88 -8.60
CA LEU A 38 -7.72 -0.62 -9.54
C LEU A 38 -7.35 -1.85 -10.37
N ALA A 39 -7.20 -3.02 -9.75
CA ALA A 39 -6.87 -4.26 -10.45
C ALA A 39 -8.00 -4.71 -11.39
N GLY A 40 -9.25 -4.38 -11.04
CA GLY A 40 -10.41 -4.67 -11.86
C GLY A 40 -10.64 -3.69 -13.01
N LEU A 41 -9.85 -2.62 -13.14
CA LEU A 41 -10.02 -1.63 -14.21
C LEU A 41 -10.22 -2.26 -15.59
N PRO A 42 -9.39 -3.22 -16.05
CA PRO A 42 -9.57 -3.83 -17.37
C PRO A 42 -10.92 -4.53 -17.51
N LEU A 43 -11.41 -5.17 -16.44
CA LEU A 43 -12.73 -5.80 -16.40
C LEU A 43 -13.83 -4.76 -16.48
N TRP A 44 -13.80 -3.72 -15.64
CA TRP A 44 -14.83 -2.68 -15.63
C TRP A 44 -14.91 -1.96 -16.98
N THR A 45 -13.76 -1.61 -17.56
CA THR A 45 -13.69 -0.95 -18.87
C THR A 45 -14.20 -1.84 -20.00
N SER A 46 -14.09 -3.17 -19.89
CA SER A 46 -14.60 -4.10 -20.91
C SER A 46 -16.13 -4.16 -21.01
N TRP A 47 -16.84 -3.64 -19.99
CA TRP A 47 -18.29 -3.51 -19.96
C TRP A 47 -18.80 -2.11 -20.32
N LEU A 48 -17.89 -1.13 -20.37
CA LEU A 48 -18.20 0.29 -20.52
C LEU A 48 -18.05 0.70 -22.00
N GLY A 49 -19.02 1.45 -22.52
CA GLY A 49 -18.93 2.01 -23.86
C GLY A 49 -17.92 3.16 -23.92
N ALA A 50 -17.54 3.61 -25.13
CA ALA A 50 -16.61 4.73 -25.31
C ALA A 50 -17.05 6.03 -24.58
N ALA A 51 -18.35 6.20 -24.33
CA ALA A 51 -18.92 7.33 -23.59
C ALA A 51 -18.65 7.29 -22.07
N ASP A 52 -18.36 6.12 -21.50
CA ASP A 52 -18.21 5.94 -20.04
C ASP A 52 -16.75 5.97 -19.56
N HIS A 53 -15.79 6.03 -20.49
CA HIS A 53 -14.35 6.17 -20.23
C HIS A 53 -13.95 7.35 -19.31
N PRO A 54 -14.62 8.53 -19.38
CA PRO A 54 -14.35 9.64 -18.47
C PRO A 54 -14.66 9.30 -17.02
N LEU A 55 -15.73 8.53 -16.74
CA LEU A 55 -16.13 8.16 -15.38
C LEU A 55 -15.08 7.28 -14.70
N VAL A 56 -14.50 6.35 -15.44
CA VAL A 56 -13.39 5.49 -14.96
C VAL A 56 -12.17 6.35 -14.61
N SER A 57 -11.84 7.31 -15.47
CA SER A 57 -10.71 8.23 -15.27
C SER A 57 -10.90 9.09 -14.01
N TRP A 58 -12.12 9.61 -13.81
CA TRP A 58 -12.49 10.35 -12.60
C TRP A 58 -12.47 9.49 -11.33
N GLY A 59 -12.87 8.21 -11.43
CA GLY A 59 -12.80 7.26 -10.33
C GLY A 59 -11.36 7.02 -9.86
N VAL A 60 -10.43 6.81 -10.81
CA VAL A 60 -9.00 6.67 -10.50
C VAL A 60 -8.42 7.96 -9.91
N ALA A 61 -8.79 9.12 -10.46
CA ALA A 61 -8.37 10.41 -9.95
C ALA A 61 -8.86 10.63 -8.51
N ALA A 62 -10.13 10.34 -8.21
CA ALA A 62 -10.70 10.46 -6.88
C ALA A 62 -9.98 9.56 -5.87
N LEU A 63 -9.64 8.32 -6.25
CA LEU A 63 -8.84 7.41 -5.44
C LEU A 63 -7.44 7.97 -5.13
N GLY A 64 -6.77 8.51 -6.15
CA GLY A 64 -5.47 9.17 -5.99
C GLY A 64 -5.54 10.37 -5.05
N ILE A 65 -6.53 11.24 -5.24
CA ILE A 65 -6.76 12.44 -4.42
C ILE A 65 -7.09 12.06 -2.97
N ALA A 66 -7.98 11.08 -2.75
CA ALA A 66 -8.33 10.62 -1.41
C ALA A 66 -7.13 10.03 -0.67
N SER A 67 -6.30 9.25 -1.36
CA SER A 67 -5.07 8.68 -0.81
C SER A 67 -4.05 9.77 -0.43
N ALA A 68 -3.86 10.76 -1.30
CA ALA A 68 -3.01 11.92 -1.04
C ALA A 68 -3.52 12.75 0.15
N GLY A 69 -4.83 13.03 0.18
CA GLY A 69 -5.49 13.75 1.26
C GLY A 69 -5.37 13.04 2.61
N TYR A 70 -5.55 11.72 2.64
CA TYR A 70 -5.34 10.92 3.85
C TYR A 70 -3.88 10.99 4.34
N SER A 71 -2.92 10.84 3.43
CA SER A 71 -1.48 10.96 3.75
C SER A 71 -1.13 12.32 4.33
N TRP A 72 -1.71 13.40 3.78
CA TRP A 72 -1.53 14.76 4.27
C TRP A 72 -2.16 14.97 5.66
N ASN A 73 -3.43 14.61 5.82
CA ASN A 73 -4.16 14.78 7.08
C ASN A 73 -3.50 14.01 8.23
N ARG A 74 -3.05 12.78 7.97
CA ARG A 74 -2.33 11.98 8.97
C ARG A 74 -1.06 12.69 9.46
N ARG A 75 -0.26 13.27 8.56
CA ARG A 75 0.97 14.02 8.91
C ARG A 75 0.67 15.23 9.79
N ARG A 76 -0.36 16.01 9.43
CA ARG A 76 -0.78 17.17 10.23
C ARG A 76 -1.21 16.77 11.64
N ARG A 77 -1.93 15.64 11.78
CA ARG A 77 -2.42 15.18 13.08
C ARG A 77 -1.32 14.56 13.95
N THR A 78 -0.35 13.86 13.37
CA THR A 78 0.65 13.12 14.15
C THR A 78 1.94 13.90 14.42
N GLY A 79 2.27 14.94 13.63
CA GLY A 79 3.52 15.72 13.77
C GLY A 79 4.82 14.97 13.43
N VAL A 80 4.81 13.63 13.48
CA VAL A 80 5.94 12.76 13.18
C VAL A 80 6.17 12.62 11.68
N HIS A 81 7.39 12.93 11.24
CA HIS A 81 7.83 12.81 9.85
C HIS A 81 8.74 11.59 9.68
N LEU A 82 8.15 10.45 9.31
CA LEU A 82 8.92 9.27 8.93
C LEU A 82 9.52 9.44 7.51
N PRO A 83 10.73 8.90 7.25
CA PRO A 83 11.31 8.88 5.91
C PRO A 83 10.32 8.29 4.90
N LYS A 84 10.05 9.02 3.81
CA LYS A 84 9.11 8.62 2.75
C LYS A 84 9.67 7.51 1.86
N ARG A 85 10.99 7.44 1.75
CA ARG A 85 11.68 6.58 0.77
C ARG A 85 11.71 5.16 1.30
N ILE A 86 11.19 4.20 0.54
CA ILE A 86 11.30 2.77 0.89
C ILE A 86 12.76 2.32 1.03
N GLY A 87 13.69 2.97 0.30
CA GLY A 87 15.13 2.74 0.42
C GLY A 87 15.73 3.05 1.79
N ALA A 88 15.04 3.83 2.63
CA ALA A 88 15.44 4.05 4.02
C ALA A 88 15.22 2.81 4.91
N TYR A 89 14.45 1.82 4.44
CA TYR A 89 14.04 0.61 5.17
C TYR A 89 14.60 -0.64 4.48
N PRO A 90 15.79 -1.13 4.89
CA PRO A 90 16.48 -2.21 4.18
C PRO A 90 15.68 -3.51 4.16
N SER A 91 14.97 -3.86 5.24
CA SER A 91 14.20 -5.09 5.33
C SER A 91 12.87 -5.02 4.59
N ALA A 92 12.32 -3.81 4.40
CA ALA A 92 11.07 -3.60 3.67
C ALA A 92 11.23 -3.54 2.15
N ARG A 93 12.40 -3.13 1.66
CA ARG A 93 12.69 -2.99 0.22
C ARG A 93 12.41 -4.25 -0.63
N PRO A 94 12.84 -5.47 -0.26
CA PRO A 94 12.60 -6.65 -1.10
C PRO A 94 11.10 -7.00 -1.18
N TRP A 95 10.37 -6.89 -0.08
CA TRP A 95 8.92 -7.12 -0.06
C TRP A 95 8.15 -6.09 -0.88
N TRP A 96 8.59 -4.83 -0.85
CA TRP A 96 8.01 -3.77 -1.67
C TRP A 96 8.24 -4.03 -3.16
N LEU A 97 9.44 -4.42 -3.57
CA LEU A 97 9.75 -4.78 -4.95
C LEU A 97 8.94 -6.00 -5.41
N ALA A 98 8.82 -7.03 -4.58
CA ALA A 98 7.99 -8.20 -4.86
C ALA A 98 6.50 -7.82 -5.01
N GLY A 99 5.99 -6.93 -4.15
CA GLY A 99 4.65 -6.39 -4.26
C GLY A 99 4.42 -5.63 -5.56
N LEU A 100 5.38 -4.80 -5.97
CA LEU A 100 5.30 -4.04 -7.21
C LEU A 100 5.33 -4.96 -8.43
N ALA A 101 6.25 -5.93 -8.46
CA ALA A 101 6.34 -6.92 -9.53
C ALA A 101 5.04 -7.74 -9.66
N LEU A 102 4.50 -8.21 -8.53
CA LEU A 102 3.24 -8.95 -8.52
C LEU A 102 2.06 -8.10 -8.98
N THR A 103 2.01 -6.82 -8.59
CA THR A 103 0.95 -5.90 -9.03
C THR A 103 0.98 -5.71 -10.55
N LEU A 104 2.17 -5.46 -11.11
CA LEU A 104 2.34 -5.31 -12.56
C LEU A 104 2.00 -6.60 -13.31
N ALA A 105 2.49 -7.74 -12.84
CA ALA A 105 2.22 -9.05 -13.44
C ALA A 105 0.73 -9.39 -13.37
N GLY A 106 0.09 -9.18 -12.22
CA GLY A 106 -1.34 -9.43 -12.02
C GLY A 106 -2.21 -8.53 -12.88
N PHE A 107 -1.87 -7.23 -12.97
CA PHE A 107 -2.56 -6.31 -13.86
C PHE A 107 -2.42 -6.72 -15.33
N GLY A 108 -1.21 -7.07 -15.77
CA GLY A 108 -0.96 -7.57 -17.12
C GLY A 108 -1.74 -8.85 -17.42
N ALA A 109 -1.76 -9.81 -16.49
CA ALA A 109 -2.50 -11.07 -16.65
C ALA A 109 -4.01 -10.84 -16.76
N ILE A 110 -4.60 -9.97 -15.93
CA ILE A 110 -6.02 -9.63 -16.01
C ILE A 110 -6.31 -8.93 -17.34
N PHE A 111 -5.45 -8.00 -17.77
CA PHE A 111 -5.59 -7.31 -19.05
C PHE A 111 -5.56 -8.28 -20.23
N THR A 112 -4.64 -9.24 -20.26
CA THR A 112 -4.57 -10.24 -21.34
C THR A 112 -5.77 -11.18 -21.34
N LEU A 113 -6.25 -11.60 -20.16
CA LEU A 113 -7.46 -12.43 -20.05
C LEU A 113 -8.69 -11.71 -20.58
N VAL A 114 -8.84 -10.42 -20.28
CA VAL A 114 -9.93 -9.60 -20.82
C VAL A 114 -9.81 -9.44 -22.33
N ALA A 115 -8.61 -9.21 -22.87
CA ALA A 115 -8.37 -9.08 -24.31
C ALA A 115 -8.68 -10.37 -25.10
N GLN A 116 -8.57 -11.53 -24.46
CA GLN A 116 -8.90 -12.85 -25.03
C GLN A 116 -10.37 -13.27 -24.79
N ASP A 117 -11.21 -12.34 -24.30
CA ASP A 117 -12.61 -12.57 -23.91
C ASP A 117 -12.83 -13.65 -22.83
N LEU A 118 -11.78 -13.95 -22.05
CA LEU A 118 -11.81 -14.88 -20.91
C LEU A 118 -12.22 -14.18 -19.60
N ARG A 119 -13.28 -13.37 -19.66
CA ARG A 119 -13.77 -12.56 -18.53
C ARG A 119 -14.07 -13.37 -17.26
N PRO A 120 -14.70 -14.56 -17.32
CA PRO A 120 -14.97 -15.36 -16.12
C PRO A 120 -13.69 -15.78 -15.37
N VAL A 121 -12.63 -16.09 -16.12
CA VAL A 121 -11.32 -16.44 -15.55
C VAL A 121 -10.68 -15.22 -14.90
N ALA A 122 -10.75 -14.05 -15.55
CA ALA A 122 -10.25 -12.80 -14.99
C ALA A 122 -10.94 -12.42 -13.66
N TYR A 123 -12.25 -12.68 -13.52
CA TYR A 123 -12.95 -12.50 -12.24
C TYR A 123 -12.44 -13.41 -11.13
N GLY A 124 -12.04 -14.65 -11.45
CA GLY A 124 -11.43 -15.56 -10.49
C GLY A 124 -10.00 -15.15 -10.09
N VAL A 125 -9.23 -14.61 -11.02
CA VAL A 125 -7.84 -14.16 -10.78
C VAL A 125 -7.79 -12.86 -9.98
N LEU A 126 -8.75 -11.96 -10.18
CA LEU A 126 -8.83 -10.67 -9.49
C LEU A 126 -8.66 -10.75 -7.95
N PRO A 127 -9.48 -11.52 -7.20
CA PRO A 127 -9.35 -11.60 -5.74
C PRO A 127 -8.02 -12.22 -5.32
N VAL A 128 -7.50 -13.19 -6.08
CA VAL A 128 -6.20 -13.84 -5.79
C VAL A 128 -5.06 -12.83 -5.87
N VAL A 129 -5.02 -12.04 -6.94
CA VAL A 129 -4.03 -10.97 -7.12
C VAL A 129 -4.17 -9.92 -6.02
N ALA A 130 -5.40 -9.46 -5.75
CA ALA A 130 -5.65 -8.44 -4.74
C ALA A 130 -5.21 -8.89 -3.34
N ILE A 131 -5.54 -10.13 -2.94
CA ILE A 131 -5.14 -10.72 -1.65
C ILE A 131 -3.62 -10.86 -1.57
N ALA A 132 -2.97 -11.34 -2.63
CA ALA A 132 -1.53 -11.55 -2.64
C ALA A 132 -0.77 -10.22 -2.54
N VAL A 133 -1.19 -9.18 -3.28
CA VAL A 133 -0.63 -7.82 -3.16
C VAL A 133 -0.89 -7.23 -1.77
N PHE A 134 -2.09 -7.43 -1.22
CA PHE A 134 -2.43 -6.99 0.13
C PHE A 134 -1.52 -7.63 1.20
N ALA A 135 -1.28 -8.94 1.11
CA ALA A 135 -0.38 -9.67 2.01
C ALA A 135 1.07 -9.18 1.90
N LEU A 136 1.56 -8.89 0.69
CA LEU A 136 2.88 -8.29 0.46
C LEU A 136 2.99 -6.90 1.06
N GLN A 137 1.92 -6.10 0.99
CA GLN A 137 1.87 -4.78 1.61
C GLN A 137 1.89 -4.85 3.13
N LEU A 138 1.18 -5.81 3.73
CA LEU A 138 1.25 -6.08 5.17
C LEU A 138 2.68 -6.48 5.59
N LYS A 139 3.33 -7.37 4.84
CA LYS A 139 4.73 -7.77 5.10
C LYS A 139 5.68 -6.59 5.00
N THR A 140 5.52 -5.75 3.97
CA THR A 140 6.33 -4.54 3.79
C THR A 140 6.20 -3.61 4.98
N ARG A 141 4.97 -3.36 5.46
CA ARG A 141 4.74 -2.51 6.64
C ARG A 141 5.25 -3.11 7.94
N SER A 142 5.09 -4.42 8.11
CA SER A 142 5.66 -5.13 9.26
C SER A 142 7.19 -5.02 9.28
N ALA A 143 7.85 -5.15 8.13
CA ALA A 143 9.28 -4.97 8.00
C ALA A 143 9.72 -3.52 8.28
N MET A 144 8.96 -2.51 7.84
CA MET A 144 9.23 -1.11 8.18
C MET A 144 9.12 -0.84 9.69
N GLU A 145 8.13 -1.43 10.36
CA GLU A 145 7.97 -1.30 11.81
C GLU A 145 9.17 -1.92 12.56
N ARG A 146 9.67 -3.08 12.11
CA ARG A 146 10.87 -3.71 12.67
C ARG A 146 12.13 -2.86 12.45
N ASP A 147 12.32 -2.33 11.24
CA ASP A 147 13.44 -1.45 10.93
C ASP A 147 13.45 -0.18 11.81
N LEU A 148 12.26 0.35 12.14
CA LEU A 148 12.10 1.48 13.08
C LEU A 148 12.44 1.10 14.53
N GLN A 149 11.97 -0.05 15.00
CA GLN A 149 12.25 -0.54 16.35
C GLN A 149 13.73 -0.83 16.57
N GLU A 150 14.38 -1.44 15.57
CA GLU A 150 15.78 -1.82 15.61
C GLU A 150 16.72 -0.64 15.26
N GLY A 151 16.17 0.47 14.76
CA GLY A 151 16.94 1.65 14.36
C GLY A 151 17.81 1.43 13.13
N ARG A 152 17.41 0.53 12.23
CA ARG A 152 18.09 0.22 10.96
C ARG A 152 17.76 1.22 9.84
N VAL A 153 16.94 2.22 10.15
CA VAL A 153 16.50 3.26 9.21
C VAL A 153 17.68 4.11 8.76
N ARG A 154 17.88 4.20 7.45
CA ARG A 154 18.95 5.02 6.84
C ARG A 154 18.41 6.41 6.47
N PRO A 155 19.18 7.49 6.67
CA PRO A 155 18.82 8.84 6.25
C PRO A 155 18.72 8.99 4.73
#